data_AF-A0A7X9BLA3-F1
#
_entry.id   AF-A0A7X9BLA3-F1
#
_cell.length_a   1.000
_cell.length_b   1.000
_cell.length_c   1.000
_cell.angle_alpha   90.00
_cell.angle_beta   90.00
_cell.angle_gamma   90.00
#
_symmetry.space_group_name_H-M   'P 1'
#
loop_
_entity.id
_entity.type
_entity.pdbx_description
1 polymer ?
#
loop_
_entity_poly.entity_id
_entity_poly.type
_entity_poly.pdbx_seq_one_letter_code
_entity_poly.pdbx_strand_id
1 'polypeptide(L)' 'MFGFTVEKKCGMTGARLGKLATPHGVFATPLFMPVGTQATVKTLSSEDLYEAGAGIILANTYHLYLRPGPEVVSQAG' A
#
# COMPACT_ATOMS: atom_id res chain seq x y z
N MET A 1 13.18 5.86 -6.37
CA MET A 1 12.73 7.27 -6.40
C MET A 1 11.44 7.38 -5.63
N PHE A 2 11.33 8.34 -4.71
CA PHE A 2 10.12 8.61 -3.94
C PHE A 2 9.75 10.09 -4.14
N GLY A 3 8.48 10.37 -4.43
CA GLY A 3 8.04 11.74 -4.66
C GLY A 3 6.55 11.90 -4.33
N PHE A 4 6.19 13.05 -3.76
CA PHE A 4 4.81 13.38 -3.48
C PHE A 4 4.46 14.75 -4.08
N THR A 5 3.40 14.79 -4.87
CA THR A 5 2.91 16.02 -5.52
C THR A 5 1.48 16.31 -5.07
N VAL A 6 1.20 17.53 -4.62
CA VAL A 6 -0.17 17.98 -4.33
C VAL A 6 -0.76 18.58 -5.61
N GLU A 7 -1.84 17.99 -6.10
CA GLU A 7 -2.53 18.46 -7.32
C GLU A 7 -3.57 19.53 -6.98
N LYS A 8 -4.32 19.35 -5.90
CA LYS A 8 -5.32 20.31 -5.44
C LYS A 8 -5.37 20.37 -3.92
N LYS A 9 -5.65 21.55 -3.39
CA LYS A 9 -5.88 21.78 -1.95
C LYS A 9 -7.21 22.51 -1.77
N CYS A 10 -8.06 22.01 -0.87
CA CYS A 10 -9.27 22.71 -0.47
C CYS A 10 -8.89 23.92 0.40
N GLY A 11 -9.32 25.12 0.00
CA GLY A 11 -9.08 26.36 0.75
C GLY A 11 -9.78 26.42 2.11
N MET A 12 -10.90 25.70 2.27
CA MET A 12 -11.71 25.71 3.50
C MET A 12 -11.26 24.66 4.52
N THR A 13 -11.02 23.42 4.07
CA THR A 13 -10.74 22.28 4.97
C THR A 13 -9.28 21.85 5.00
N GLY A 14 -8.47 22.34 4.05
CA GLY A 14 -7.08 21.89 3.88
C GLY A 14 -6.92 20.47 3.31
N ALA A 15 -8.02 19.81 2.89
CA ALA A 15 -7.96 18.52 2.21
C ALA A 15 -7.08 18.59 0.96
N ARG A 16 -6.31 17.53 0.69
CA ARG A 16 -5.32 17.48 -0.40
C ARG A 16 -5.60 16.30 -1.30
N LEU A 17 -5.72 16.59 -2.59
CA LEU A 17 -5.61 15.60 -3.66
C LEU A 17 -4.16 15.63 -4.14
N GLY A 18 -3.55 14.46 -4.30
CA GLY A 18 -2.15 14.36 -4.68
C GLY A 18 -1.80 13.03 -5.31
N LYS A 19 -0.53 12.91 -5.69
CA LYS A 19 0.06 11.70 -6.27
C LYS A 19 1.34 11.33 -5.52
N LEU A 20 1.40 10.08 -5.08
CA LEU A 20 2.59 9.46 -4.49
C LEU A 20 3.26 8.58 -5.54
N ALA A 21 4.47 8.94 -5.94
CA ALA A 21 5.30 8.15 -6.83
C ALA A 21 6.32 7.33 -6.02
N THR A 22 6.35 6.03 -6.29
CA THR A 22 7.33 5.06 -5.75
C THR A 22 7.97 4.31 -6.92
N PRO A 23 9.04 3.51 -6.69
CA PRO A 23 9.57 2.65 -7.74
C PRO A 23 8.56 1.64 -8.31
N HIS A 24 7.49 1.34 -7.56
CA HIS A 24 6.50 0.32 -7.90
C HIS A 24 5.21 0.89 -8.49
N GLY A 25 5.09 2.22 -8.65
CA GLY A 25 3.91 2.83 -9.24
C GLY A 25 3.64 4.25 -8.76
N VAL A 26 2.55 4.82 -9.28
CA VAL A 26 2.05 6.14 -8.89
C VAL A 26 0.63 5.99 -8.38
N PHE A 27 0.37 6.50 -7.17
CA PHE A 27 -0.89 6.30 -6.46
C PHE A 27 -1.54 7.63 -6.13
N ALA A 28 -2.85 7.76 -6.37
CA ALA A 28 -3.61 8.95 -6.00
C ALA A 28 -3.84 8.98 -4.48
N THR A 29 -3.75 10.16 -3.86
CA THR A 29 -4.05 10.38 -2.43
C THR A 29 -5.23 11.34 -2.30
N PRO A 30 -6.18 11.14 -1.36
CA PRO A 30 -6.15 10.14 -0.30
C PRO A 30 -6.44 8.72 -0.83
N LEU A 31 -5.72 7.73 -0.30
CA LEU A 31 -5.95 6.31 -0.58
C LEU A 31 -6.16 5.54 0.70
N PHE A 32 -6.87 4.42 0.59
CA PHE A 32 -7.04 3.44 1.65
C PHE A 32 -6.11 2.24 1.39
N MET A 33 -5.42 1.77 2.42
CA MET A 33 -4.50 0.63 2.34
C MET A 33 -5.08 -0.58 3.08
N PRO A 34 -5.46 -1.65 2.36
CA PRO A 34 -5.79 -2.92 3.01
C PRO A 34 -4.60 -3.47 3.80
N VAL A 35 -4.87 -4.07 4.96
CA VAL A 35 -3.84 -4.59 5.86
C VAL A 35 -3.64 -6.08 5.66
N GLY A 36 -2.45 -6.45 5.19
CA GLY A 36 -1.97 -7.84 5.13
C GLY A 36 -1.27 -8.23 6.42
N THR A 37 -1.95 -8.95 7.30
CA THR A 37 -1.40 -9.31 8.62
C THR A 37 -0.38 -10.45 8.56
N GLN A 38 -0.50 -11.41 7.63
CA GLN A 38 0.42 -12.56 7.49
C GLN A 38 0.70 -12.83 6.01
N ALA A 39 1.29 -11.86 5.31
CA ALA A 39 1.48 -11.90 3.85
C ALA A 39 0.19 -12.02 3.01
N THR A 40 -0.99 -12.03 3.63
CA THR A 40 -2.29 -12.10 2.97
C THR A 40 -3.25 -11.08 3.59
N VAL A 41 -4.08 -10.47 2.73
CA VAL A 41 -5.31 -9.80 3.15
C VAL A 41 -6.37 -10.88 3.27
N LYS A 42 -6.92 -11.07 4.48
CA LYS A 42 -7.83 -12.19 4.76
C LYS A 42 -8.96 -12.23 3.74
N THR A 43 -9.24 -13.44 3.25
CA THR A 43 -10.33 -13.78 2.32
C THR A 43 -10.29 -13.14 0.94
N LEU A 44 -9.22 -12.42 0.57
CA LEU A 44 -9.10 -11.76 -0.73
C LEU A 44 -7.85 -12.25 -1.45
N SER A 45 -8.02 -12.53 -2.75
CA SER A 45 -6.92 -12.73 -3.69
C SER A 45 -6.25 -11.41 -4.05
N SER A 46 -5.09 -11.46 -4.72
CA SER A 46 -4.44 -10.26 -5.22
C SER A 46 -5.30 -9.57 -6.27
N GLU A 47 -5.99 -10.35 -7.11
CA GLU A 47 -6.93 -9.87 -8.12
C GLU A 47 -8.08 -9.08 -7.48
N ASP A 48 -8.69 -9.61 -6.40
CA ASP A 48 -9.77 -8.92 -5.69
C ASP A 48 -9.32 -7.54 -5.15
N LEU A 49 -8.06 -7.44 -4.72
CA LEU A 49 -7.48 -6.18 -4.24
C LEU A 49 -7.29 -5.17 -5.37
N TYR A 50 -6.84 -5.63 -6.54
CA TYR A 50 -6.74 -4.77 -7.73
C TYR A 50 -8.11 -4.29 -8.19
N GLU A 51 -9.11 -5.18 -8.23
CA GLU A 51 -10.49 -4.83 -8.58
C GLU A 51 -11.11 -3.84 -7.57
N ALA A 52 -10.81 -3.99 -6.28
CA ALA A 52 -11.21 -3.04 -5.24
C ALA A 52 -10.48 -1.68 -5.33
N GLY A 53 -9.52 -1.52 -6.25
CA GLY A 53 -8.75 -0.29 -6.43
C GLY A 53 -7.66 -0.08 -5.39
N ALA A 54 -7.24 -1.13 -4.67
CA ALA A 54 -6.15 -1.05 -3.72
C ALA A 54 -4.80 -0.93 -4.44
N GLY A 55 -4.30 0.29 -4.58
CA GLY A 55 -2.98 0.53 -5.17
C GLY A 55 -1.81 0.18 -4.24
N ILE A 56 -2.01 0.24 -2.92
CA ILE A 56 -0.98 -0.03 -1.92
C ILE A 56 -1.58 -0.89 -0.81
N ILE A 57 -0.84 -1.91 -0.37
CA ILE A 57 -1.18 -2.72 0.80
C ILE A 57 -0.17 -2.46 1.93
N LEU A 58 -0.62 -2.56 3.18
CA LEU A 58 0.24 -2.51 4.34
C LEU A 58 0.51 -3.93 4.82
N ALA A 59 1.76 -4.37 4.79
CA ALA A 59 2.19 -5.64 5.36
C ALA A 59 2.76 -5.43 6.77
N ASN A 60 2.38 -6.29 7.73
CA ASN A 60 2.89 -6.17 9.09
C ASN A 60 4.22 -6.93 9.27
N THR A 61 5.30 -6.19 9.52
CA THR A 61 6.64 -6.75 9.70
C THR A 61 6.75 -7.72 10.89
N TYR A 62 6.02 -7.48 11.99
CA TYR A 62 6.08 -8.36 13.17
C TYR A 62 5.67 -9.79 12.85
N HIS A 63 4.55 -9.93 12.12
CA HIS A 63 4.05 -11.25 11.74
C HIS A 63 4.96 -11.93 10.72
N LEU A 64 5.41 -11.21 9.69
CA LEU A 64 6.31 -11.73 8.66
C LEU A 64 7.65 -12.19 9.23
N TYR A 65 8.19 -11.44 10.20
CA TYR A 65 9.42 -11.77 10.89
C TYR A 65 9.30 -13.07 11.70
N LEU A 66 8.18 -13.26 12.40
CA LEU A 66 7.98 -14.48 13.20
C LEU A 66 7.64 -15.70 12.33
N ARG A 67 6.83 -15.52 11.29
CA ARG A 67 6.45 -16.55 10.32
C ARG A 67 6.10 -15.89 8.97
N PRO A 68 6.74 -16.26 7.85
CA PRO A 68 7.65 -17.41 7.67
C PRO A 68 9.12 -17.14 8.04
N GLY A 69 9.47 -15.91 8.43
CA GLY A 69 10.85 -15.52 8.70
C GLY A 69 11.43 -14.66 7.57
N PRO A 70 12.39 -13.77 7.88
CA PRO A 70 12.94 -12.81 6.92
C PRO A 70 13.67 -13.46 5.74
N GLU A 71 14.31 -14.62 5.93
CA GLU A 71 15.02 -15.35 4.88
C GLU A 71 14.05 -15.83 3.79
N VAL A 72 12.92 -16.40 4.22
CA VAL A 72 11.88 -16.89 3.30
C VAL A 72 11.22 -15.73 2.58
N VAL A 73 10.95 -14.61 3.28
CA VAL A 73 10.39 -13.40 2.67
C VAL A 73 11.35 -12.83 1.61
N SER A 74 12.65 -12.77 1.91
CA SER A 74 13.67 -12.29 0.96
C SER A 74 13.77 -13.17 -0.29
N GLN A 75 13.61 -14.48 -0.15
CA GLN A 75 13.57 -15.41 -1.29
C GLN A 75 12.30 -15.27 -2.13
N ALA A 76 11.20 -14.78 -1.54
CA ALA A 76 9.92 -14.61 -2.22
C ALA A 76 9.87 -13.35 -3.11
N GLY A 77 10.80 -12.39 -2.94
CA GLY A 77 10.90 -11.16 -3.74
C GLY A 77 10.49 -9.92 -2.97
#